data_AF-A0A2V7SKW7-F1
#
_entry.id   AF-A0A2V7SKW7-F1
#
_cell.length_a   1.000
_cell.length_b   1.000
_cell.length_c   1.000
_cell.angle_alpha   90.00
_cell.angle_beta   90.00
_cell.angle_gamma   90.00
#
_symmetry.space_group_name_H-M   'P 1'
#
loop_
_entity.id
_entity.type
_entity.pdbx_description
1 polymer ?
#
loop_
_entity_poly.entity_id
_entity_poly.type
_entity_poly.pdbx_seq_one_letter_code
_entity_poly.pdbx_strand_id
1 'polypeptide(L)'
;MRAGATIAEAATAPGGALVLPVETDSTQCDYAVWRGGPSGVHVMIDSGRIARVEVDSTSVATAAGARVGDSEERIMRLYRGRVSVTPHEYEGGHYLTVGAVGDSTVAIVFETVKGRVTRYRAGRRPEVEYVEGCS
;
A
#
# COMPACT_ATOMS: atom_id res chain seq x y z
N MET A 1 -11.14 -3.54 -2.25
CA MET A 1 -10.05 -4.41 -1.78
C MET A 1 -9.81 -4.18 -0.29
N ARG A 2 -9.47 -5.22 0.48
CA ARG A 2 -9.22 -5.12 1.94
C ARG A 2 -7.94 -5.90 2.28
N ALA A 3 -7.09 -5.34 3.14
CA ALA A 3 -5.93 -6.06 3.68
C ALA A 3 -6.39 -7.25 4.53
N GLY A 4 -5.63 -8.36 4.50
CA GLY A 4 -5.93 -9.61 5.21
C GLY A 4 -6.92 -10.55 4.51
N ALA A 5 -7.65 -10.06 3.49
CA ALA A 5 -8.50 -10.91 2.65
C ALA A 5 -7.65 -11.89 1.82
N THR A 6 -8.20 -13.06 1.56
CA THR A 6 -7.64 -14.05 0.64
C THR A 6 -7.83 -13.60 -0.81
N ILE A 7 -7.05 -14.20 -1.72
CA ILE A 7 -7.22 -13.92 -3.16
C ILE A 7 -8.55 -14.41 -3.70
N ALA A 8 -9.09 -15.51 -3.18
CA ALA A 8 -10.44 -15.95 -3.55
C ALA A 8 -11.50 -14.90 -3.18
N GLU A 9 -11.42 -14.34 -1.97
CA GLU A 9 -12.32 -13.26 -1.55
C GLU A 9 -12.14 -12.01 -2.42
N ALA A 10 -10.89 -11.65 -2.74
CA ALA A 10 -10.61 -10.45 -3.50
C ALA A 10 -10.94 -10.56 -5.00
N ALA A 11 -10.87 -11.77 -5.59
CA ALA A 11 -11.24 -12.05 -6.97
C ALA A 11 -12.75 -11.93 -7.24
N THR A 12 -13.58 -12.01 -6.19
CA THR A 12 -15.04 -11.85 -6.28
C THR A 12 -15.50 -10.40 -6.07
N ALA A 13 -14.60 -9.48 -5.75
CA ALA A 13 -14.94 -8.08 -5.52
C ALA A 13 -15.24 -7.34 -6.84
N PRO A 14 -16.19 -6.38 -6.87
CA PRO A 14 -16.41 -5.54 -8.04
C PRO A 14 -15.15 -4.71 -8.37
N GLY A 15 -14.76 -4.62 -9.65
CA GLY A 15 -13.63 -3.81 -10.11
C GLY A 15 -12.42 -4.57 -10.67
N GLY A 16 -12.55 -5.86 -10.96
CA GLY A 16 -11.54 -6.67 -11.64
C GLY A 16 -11.10 -7.89 -10.83
N ALA A 17 -10.57 -8.91 -11.51
CA ALA A 17 -10.11 -10.13 -10.86
C ALA A 17 -8.63 -9.98 -10.48
N LEU A 18 -8.33 -10.13 -9.19
CA LEU A 18 -6.98 -10.43 -8.75
C LEU A 18 -6.67 -11.88 -9.08
N VAL A 19 -5.57 -12.08 -9.79
CA VAL A 19 -5.06 -13.41 -10.12
C VAL A 19 -3.61 -13.49 -9.67
N LEU A 20 -3.24 -14.63 -9.10
CA LEU A 20 -1.84 -14.97 -8.91
C LEU A 20 -1.24 -15.37 -10.27
N PRO A 21 0.04 -15.04 -10.55
CA PRO A 21 0.78 -15.66 -11.64
C PRO A 21 0.71 -17.19 -11.54
N VAL A 22 0.68 -17.85 -12.70
CA VAL A 22 0.74 -19.32 -12.75
C VAL A 22 2.12 -19.72 -12.24
N GLU A 23 2.20 -20.75 -11.39
CA GLU A 23 3.40 -21.23 -10.65
C GLU A 23 3.70 -20.55 -9.30
N THR A 24 2.93 -19.55 -8.86
CA THR A 24 3.12 -18.97 -7.53
C THR A 24 2.65 -19.93 -6.43
N ASP A 25 3.54 -20.32 -5.54
CA ASP A 25 3.15 -20.86 -4.23
C ASP A 25 2.52 -19.72 -3.42
N SER A 26 1.18 -19.66 -3.43
CA SER A 26 0.42 -18.63 -2.73
C SER A 26 0.72 -18.54 -1.23
N THR A 27 1.40 -19.53 -0.65
CA THR A 27 1.83 -19.51 0.75
C THR A 27 3.10 -18.69 0.99
N GLN A 28 3.80 -18.28 -0.08
CA GLN A 28 4.98 -17.42 -0.04
C GLN A 28 4.62 -15.97 -0.41
N CYS A 29 5.58 -15.07 -0.25
CA CYS A 29 5.44 -13.67 -0.62
C CYS A 29 5.45 -13.54 -2.15
N ASP A 30 4.39 -12.98 -2.75
CA ASP A 30 4.37 -12.64 -4.18
C ASP A 30 3.44 -11.44 -4.48
N TYR A 31 3.44 -10.96 -5.72
CA TYR A 31 2.54 -9.93 -6.22
C TYR A 31 1.45 -10.52 -7.13
N ALA A 32 0.19 -10.26 -6.78
CA ALA A 32 -0.93 -10.57 -7.67
C ALA A 32 -1.08 -9.55 -8.80
N VAL A 33 -1.54 -10.06 -9.93
CA VAL A 33 -1.94 -9.27 -11.09
C VAL A 33 -3.39 -8.86 -10.95
N TRP A 34 -3.66 -7.56 -10.96
CA TRP A 34 -5.02 -7.01 -11.01
C TRP A 34 -5.47 -6.79 -12.45
N ARG A 35 -6.17 -7.78 -13.02
CA ARG A 35 -6.70 -7.65 -14.39
C ARG A 35 -7.83 -6.62 -14.44
N GLY A 36 -7.64 -5.60 -15.27
CA GLY A 36 -8.57 -4.46 -15.38
C GLY A 36 -8.50 -3.47 -14.21
N GLY A 37 -7.52 -3.63 -13.32
CA GLY A 37 -7.25 -2.66 -12.27
C GLY A 37 -6.64 -1.36 -12.79
N PRO A 38 -6.64 -0.30 -11.97
CA PRO A 38 -5.94 0.94 -12.30
C PRO A 38 -4.44 0.69 -12.48
N SER A 39 -3.83 1.35 -13.46
CA SER A 39 -2.39 1.32 -13.68
C SER A 39 -1.63 1.85 -12.46
N GLY A 40 -0.47 1.27 -12.17
CA GLY A 40 0.37 1.69 -11.05
C GLY A 40 -0.19 1.32 -9.69
N VAL A 41 -0.95 0.23 -9.63
CA VAL A 41 -1.42 -0.40 -8.40
C VAL A 41 -0.96 -1.85 -8.36
N HIS A 42 -0.23 -2.19 -7.30
CA HIS A 42 0.37 -3.51 -7.11
C HIS A 42 -0.17 -4.12 -5.82
N VAL A 43 -0.43 -5.43 -5.83
CA VAL A 43 -1.02 -6.11 -4.67
C VAL A 43 -0.06 -7.18 -4.19
N MET A 44 0.56 -6.92 -3.05
CA MET A 44 1.44 -7.88 -2.38
C MET A 44 0.61 -8.84 -1.56
N ILE A 45 0.99 -10.11 -1.64
CA ILE A 45 0.41 -11.22 -0.92
C ILE A 45 1.50 -11.83 -0.08
N ASP A 46 1.13 -12.23 1.12
CA ASP A 46 1.97 -13.05 1.98
C ASP A 46 1.08 -14.10 2.64
N SER A 47 1.55 -15.35 2.69
CA SER A 47 0.85 -16.45 3.36
C SER A 47 -0.62 -16.60 2.90
N GLY A 48 -0.87 -16.45 1.59
CA GLY A 48 -2.18 -16.61 0.96
C GLY A 48 -3.15 -15.44 1.15
N ARG A 49 -2.68 -14.32 1.71
CA ARG A 49 -3.50 -13.15 2.06
C ARG A 49 -2.92 -11.87 1.52
N ILE A 50 -3.78 -10.91 1.20
CA ILE A 50 -3.37 -9.56 0.81
C ILE A 50 -2.64 -8.91 1.99
N ALA A 51 -1.33 -8.76 1.85
CA ALA A 51 -0.48 -8.09 2.82
C ALA A 51 -0.65 -6.57 2.71
N ARG A 52 -0.44 -6.03 1.50
CA ARG A 52 -0.55 -4.61 1.20
C ARG A 52 -0.89 -4.34 -0.26
N VAL A 53 -1.45 -3.15 -0.49
CA VAL A 53 -1.60 -2.55 -1.81
C VAL A 53 -0.61 -1.41 -1.91
N GLU A 54 0.20 -1.40 -2.96
CA GLU A 54 1.15 -0.34 -3.29
C GLU A 54 0.62 0.46 -4.48
N VAL A 55 0.83 1.77 -4.44
CA VAL A 55 0.38 2.70 -5.47
C VAL A 55 1.51 3.67 -5.81
N ASP A 56 1.91 3.68 -7.07
CA ASP A 56 2.87 4.63 -7.66
C ASP A 56 2.21 5.55 -8.72
N SER A 57 0.91 5.40 -8.94
CA SER A 57 0.13 6.23 -9.85
C SER A 57 -0.48 7.48 -9.18
N THR A 58 -0.56 8.57 -9.94
CA THR A 58 -1.24 9.82 -9.54
C THR A 58 -2.76 9.75 -9.66
N SER A 59 -3.31 8.74 -10.35
CA SER A 59 -4.74 8.60 -10.61
C SER A 59 -5.52 7.96 -9.46
N VAL A 60 -4.83 7.36 -8.49
CA VAL A 60 -5.45 6.65 -7.37
C VAL A 60 -5.25 7.46 -6.10
N ALA A 61 -6.35 7.71 -5.39
CA ALA A 61 -6.35 8.43 -4.14
C ALA A 61 -6.77 7.52 -2.98
N THR A 62 -6.26 7.80 -1.79
CA THR A 62 -6.80 7.22 -0.55
C THR A 62 -8.21 7.73 -0.29
N ALA A 63 -8.93 7.11 0.65
CA ALA A 63 -10.26 7.57 1.07
C ALA A 63 -10.25 9.03 1.61
N ALA A 64 -9.12 9.49 2.14
CA ALA A 64 -8.95 10.88 2.60
C ALA A 64 -8.51 11.84 1.47
N GLY A 65 -8.30 11.33 0.25
CA GLY A 65 -7.90 12.13 -0.91
C GLY A 65 -6.39 12.40 -1.02
N ALA A 66 -5.55 11.63 -0.32
CA ALA A 66 -4.10 11.67 -0.51
C ALA A 66 -3.71 10.88 -1.77
N ARG A 67 -2.70 11.33 -2.51
CA ARG A 67 -2.22 10.69 -3.76
C ARG A 67 -0.73 10.90 -3.97
N VAL A 68 -0.17 10.15 -4.91
CA VAL A 68 1.18 10.41 -5.46
C VAL A 68 1.25 11.85 -5.99
N GLY A 69 2.35 12.54 -5.66
CA GLY A 69 2.61 13.94 -5.96
C GLY A 69 2.22 14.94 -4.85
N ASP A 70 1.42 14.52 -3.87
CA ASP A 70 1.08 15.37 -2.72
C ASP A 70 2.32 15.71 -1.88
N SER A 71 2.33 16.86 -1.22
CA SER A 71 3.42 17.25 -0.32
C SER A 71 3.28 16.61 1.06
N GLU A 72 4.38 16.49 1.79
CA GLU A 72 4.38 16.04 3.19
C GLU A 72 3.40 16.85 4.05
N GLU A 73 3.35 18.17 3.91
CA GLU A 73 2.44 19.01 4.69
C GLU A 73 0.97 18.71 4.38
N ARG A 74 0.65 18.33 3.13
CA ARG A 74 -0.71 17.91 2.78
C ARG A 74 -1.05 16.59 3.48
N ILE A 75 -0.14 15.63 3.52
CA ILE A 75 -0.33 14.37 4.26
C ILE A 75 -0.54 14.65 5.75
N MET A 76 0.31 15.49 6.34
CA MET A 76 0.18 15.90 7.75
C MET A 76 -1.17 16.56 8.06
N ARG A 77 -1.72 17.34 7.12
CA ARG A 77 -3.05 17.94 7.28
C ARG A 77 -4.18 16.92 7.17
N LEU A 78 -4.13 16.02 6.18
CA LEU A 78 -5.16 15.00 5.95
C LEU A 78 -5.25 13.99 7.11
N TYR A 79 -4.12 13.68 7.74
CA TYR A 79 -4.00 12.67 8.78
C TYR A 79 -3.55 13.24 10.13
N ARG A 80 -3.94 14.48 10.43
CA ARG A 80 -3.55 15.22 11.64
C ARG A 80 -3.64 14.36 12.90
N GLY A 81 -2.56 14.33 13.67
CA GLY A 81 -2.46 13.60 14.94
C GLY A 81 -2.23 12.10 14.80
N ARG A 82 -2.05 11.57 13.58
CA ARG A 82 -1.86 10.14 13.32
C ARG A 82 -0.63 9.81 12.46
N VAL A 83 0.18 10.81 12.09
CA VAL A 83 1.37 10.61 11.26
C VAL A 83 2.60 10.48 12.13
N SER A 84 3.35 9.41 11.94
CA SER A 84 4.74 9.25 12.38
C SER A 84 5.67 9.44 11.19
N VAL A 85 6.78 10.16 11.37
CA VAL A 85 7.74 10.46 10.30
C VAL A 85 9.07 9.82 10.63
N THR A 86 9.61 9.04 9.70
CA THR A 86 10.97 8.48 9.79
C THR A 86 11.77 8.81 8.52
N PRO A 87 13.11 8.91 8.60
CA PRO A 87 13.93 9.11 7.41
C PRO A 87 13.76 7.97 6.40
N HIS A 88 13.91 8.29 5.11
CA HIS A 88 13.96 7.28 4.05
C HIS A 88 15.31 6.56 4.05
N GLU A 89 15.31 5.23 3.96
CA GLU A 89 16.51 4.40 4.13
C GLU A 89 17.54 4.59 2.99
N TYR A 90 17.07 4.82 1.76
CA TYR A 90 17.91 4.85 0.55
C TYR A 90 17.96 6.19 -0.21
N GLU A 91 17.09 7.15 0.12
CA GLU A 91 16.88 8.36 -0.68
C GLU A 91 16.78 9.58 0.23
N GLY A 92 16.89 10.77 -0.35
CA GLY A 92 16.61 12.02 0.35
C GLY A 92 15.10 12.25 0.52
N GLY A 93 14.53 11.78 1.64
CA GLY A 93 13.12 11.97 1.98
C GLY A 93 12.67 11.23 3.24
N HIS A 94 11.39 10.87 3.33
CA HIS A 94 10.78 10.29 4.54
C HIS A 94 9.78 9.17 4.24
N TYR A 95 9.54 8.35 5.26
CA TYR A 95 8.33 7.57 5.39
C TYR A 95 7.36 8.27 6.34
N LEU A 96 6.15 8.54 5.87
CA LEU A 96 5.06 9.08 6.67
C LEU A 96 4.07 7.95 6.93
N THR A 97 4.15 7.38 8.13
CA THR A 97 3.31 6.25 8.56
C THR A 97 2.06 6.75 9.27
N VAL A 98 0.90 6.32 8.79
CA VAL A 98 -0.42 6.67 9.30
C VAL A 98 -1.13 5.43 9.83
N GLY A 99 -1.40 5.39 11.13
CA GLY A 99 -2.24 4.34 11.72
C GLY A 99 -3.72 4.49 11.37
N ALA A 100 -4.41 3.37 11.14
CA ALA A 100 -5.86 3.35 11.01
C ALA A 100 -6.54 3.67 12.36
N VAL A 101 -7.69 4.34 12.30
CA VAL A 101 -8.46 4.68 13.51
C VAL A 101 -9.15 3.43 14.03
N GLY A 102 -8.89 3.07 15.28
CA GLY A 102 -9.52 1.91 15.94
C GLY A 102 -8.96 0.55 15.49
N ASP A 103 -7.95 0.52 14.63
CA ASP A 103 -7.30 -0.71 14.18
C ASP A 103 -5.79 -0.49 14.07
N SER A 104 -5.04 -1.01 15.05
CA SER A 104 -3.58 -0.92 15.06
C SER A 104 -2.92 -1.91 14.10
N THR A 105 -3.67 -2.83 13.50
CA THR A 105 -3.13 -3.87 12.61
C THR A 105 -2.98 -3.39 11.16
N VAL A 106 -3.53 -2.22 10.82
CA VAL A 106 -3.50 -1.65 9.46
C VAL A 106 -2.88 -0.25 9.49
N ALA A 107 -2.08 0.06 8.47
CA ALA A 107 -1.52 1.39 8.29
C ALA A 107 -1.50 1.80 6.80
N ILE A 108 -1.24 3.08 6.58
CA ILE A 108 -0.80 3.63 5.29
C ILE A 108 0.60 4.19 5.49
N VAL A 109 1.54 3.84 4.64
CA VAL A 109 2.88 4.45 4.62
C VAL A 109 3.01 5.21 3.31
N PHE A 110 3.27 6.51 3.40
CA PHE A 110 3.63 7.35 2.25
C PHE A 110 5.14 7.44 2.19
N GLU A 111 5.70 7.14 1.02
CA GLU A 111 7.11 7.35 0.73
C GLU A 111 7.28 8.69 0.04
N THR A 112 8.21 9.50 0.53
CA THR A 112 8.49 10.80 -0.03
C THR A 112 9.94 10.95 -0.44
N VAL A 113 10.13 11.72 -1.49
CA VAL A 113 11.44 12.14 -2.00
C VAL A 113 11.33 13.62 -2.33
N LYS A 114 12.27 14.43 -1.84
CA LYS A 114 12.24 15.90 -1.99
C LYS A 114 10.89 16.51 -1.53
N GLY A 115 10.32 15.98 -0.45
CA GLY A 115 9.08 16.47 0.17
C GLY A 115 7.78 16.12 -0.55
N ARG A 116 7.81 15.23 -1.55
CA ARG A 116 6.62 14.79 -2.29
C ARG A 116 6.45 13.29 -2.26
N VAL A 117 5.20 12.84 -2.20
CA VAL A 117 4.84 11.43 -2.28
C VAL A 117 5.22 10.88 -3.65
N THR A 118 6.07 9.86 -3.67
CA THR A 118 6.43 9.09 -4.88
C THR A 118 5.65 7.80 -4.96
N ARG A 119 5.37 7.18 -3.80
CA ARG A 119 4.61 5.94 -3.66
C ARG A 119 3.85 5.97 -2.33
N TYR A 120 2.76 5.24 -2.24
CA TYR A 120 2.19 4.89 -0.94
C TYR A 120 1.74 3.44 -0.89
N ARG A 121 1.73 2.87 0.31
CA ARG A 121 1.29 1.51 0.58
C ARG A 121 0.27 1.49 1.69
N ALA A 122 -0.79 0.71 1.53
CA ALA A 122 -1.85 0.52 2.52
C ALA A 122 -2.03 -0.97 2.77
N GLY A 123 -1.97 -1.40 4.02
CA GLY A 123 -1.88 -2.83 4.32
C GLY A 123 -1.78 -3.16 5.78
N ARG A 124 -1.62 -4.45 6.05
CA ARG A 124 -1.44 -5.02 7.38
C ARG A 124 -0.02 -4.76 7.88
N ARG A 125 0.14 -4.62 9.19
CA ARG A 125 1.44 -4.66 9.88
C ARG A 125 1.84 -6.11 10.19
N PRO A 126 3.13 -6.46 10.10
CA PRO A 126 4.26 -5.57 9.81
C PRO A 126 4.52 -5.31 8.31
N GLU A 127 3.83 -6.00 7.40
CA GLU A 127 4.18 -6.06 5.97
C GLU A 127 4.11 -4.70 5.27
N VAL A 128 3.15 -3.85 5.66
CA VAL A 128 3.01 -2.47 5.16
C VAL A 128 4.19 -1.57 5.54
N GLU A 129 5.08 -1.99 6.43
CA GLU A 129 6.26 -1.21 6.83
C GLU A 129 7.55 -1.72 6.23
N TYR A 130 7.56 -2.91 5.62
CA TYR A 130 8.74 -3.44 4.94
C TYR A 130 9.16 -2.49 3.82
N VAL A 131 10.43 -2.06 3.85
CA VAL A 131 11.00 -1.22 2.79
C VAL A 131 11.02 -1.98 1.47
N GLU A 132 11.47 -3.24 1.54
CA GLU A 132 11.46 -4.16 0.41
C GLU A 132 10.09 -4.83 0.25
N GLY A 133 9.81 -5.29 -0.97
CA GLY A 133 8.66 -6.13 -1.30
C GLY A 133 8.96 -7.61 -1.07
N CYS A 134 8.30 -8.46 -1.84
CA CYS A 134 8.71 -9.85 -1.97
C CYS A 134 10.04 -9.95 -2.72
N SER A 135 10.92 -10.85 -2.27
CA SER A 135 12.27 -11.10 -2.79
C SER A 135 12.41 -12.54 -3.25
#